data_AF-A0A1Z8AA07-F1
#
_entry.id   AF-A0A1Z8AA07-F1
#
_cell.length_a   1.000
_cell.length_b   1.000
_cell.length_c   1.000
_cell.angle_alpha   90.00
_cell.angle_beta   90.00
_cell.angle_gamma   90.00
#
_symmetry.space_group_name_H-M   'P 1'
#
loop_
_entity.id
_entity.type
_entity.pdbx_description
1 polymer ?
#
loop_
_entity_poly.entity_id
_entity_poly.type
_entity_poly.pdbx_seq_one_letter_code
_entity_poly.pdbx_strand_id
1 'polypeptide(L)'
;MFDYVDSTAFANDQGARAQKLFAAVVLAALDDAIADDKKYGNGPEVIARWARSRDGREVLMCAGIDPNERCVKGMMEFVGRGVRTSVALSREESERQAAAA
;
A
#
# COMPACT_ATOMS: atom_id res chain seq x y z
N MET A 1 -6.29 29.30 26.04
CA MET A 1 -5.15 28.35 25.95
C MET A 1 -5.62 26.91 25.77
N PHE A 2 -6.72 26.49 26.41
CA PHE A 2 -7.34 25.17 26.17
C PHE A 2 -7.82 24.96 24.72
N ASP A 3 -8.43 25.95 24.07
CA ASP A 3 -8.95 25.80 22.69
C ASP A 3 -7.86 25.56 21.62
N TYR A 4 -6.66 26.08 21.84
CA TYR A 4 -5.53 25.88 20.92
C TYR A 4 -4.95 24.47 21.01
N VAL A 5 -4.84 23.95 22.24
CA VAL A 5 -4.34 22.59 22.51
C VAL A 5 -5.36 21.56 22.00
N ASP A 6 -6.65 21.84 22.15
CA ASP A 6 -7.72 20.97 21.63
C ASP A 6 -7.72 20.94 20.09
N SER A 7 -7.60 22.10 19.44
CA SER A 7 -7.52 22.19 17.97
C SER A 7 -6.32 21.44 17.37
N THR A 8 -5.16 21.46 18.06
CA THR A 8 -3.97 20.70 17.64
C THR A 8 -4.14 19.20 17.86
N ALA A 9 -4.78 18.78 18.96
CA ALA A 9 -5.10 17.38 19.22
C ALA A 9 -6.08 16.82 18.17
N PHE A 10 -7.16 17.54 17.87
CA PHE A 10 -8.10 17.18 16.81
C PHE A 10 -7.44 17.10 15.43
N ALA A 11 -6.56 18.05 15.08
CA ALA A 11 -5.83 18.03 13.81
C ALA A 11 -4.90 16.82 13.69
N ASN A 12 -4.22 16.43 14.78
CA ASN A 12 -3.35 15.24 14.80
C ASN A 12 -4.15 13.94 14.65
N ASP A 13 -5.30 13.83 15.32
CA ASP A 13 -6.18 12.66 15.18
C ASP A 13 -6.78 12.55 13.77
N GLN A 14 -7.15 13.68 13.16
CA GLN A 14 -7.60 13.72 11.76
C GLN A 14 -6.47 13.36 10.80
N GLY A 15 -5.24 13.83 11.04
CA GLY A 15 -4.05 13.43 10.28
C GLY A 15 -3.78 11.92 10.35
N ALA A 16 -3.85 11.33 11.54
CA ALA A 16 -3.68 9.88 11.72
C ALA A 16 -4.79 9.07 11.05
N ARG A 17 -6.03 9.55 11.05
CA ARG A 17 -7.15 8.93 10.32
C ARG A 17 -6.97 9.04 8.81
N ALA A 18 -6.58 10.21 8.30
CA ALA A 18 -6.30 10.41 6.89
C ALA A 18 -5.19 9.49 6.39
N GLN A 19 -4.10 9.36 7.16
CA GLN A 19 -3.00 8.45 6.84
C GLN A 19 -3.48 7.00 6.65
N LYS A 20 -4.37 6.51 7.52
CA LYS A 20 -4.96 5.16 7.39
C LYS A 20 -5.82 5.02 6.13
N LEU A 21 -6.55 6.06 5.74
CA LEU A 21 -7.32 6.06 4.49
C LEU A 21 -6.39 6.01 3.27
N PHE A 22 -5.30 6.76 3.27
CA PHE A 22 -4.29 6.68 2.20
C PHE A 22 -3.61 5.32 2.15
N ALA A 23 -3.33 4.70 3.30
CA ALA A 23 -2.83 3.32 3.33
C ALA A 23 -3.82 2.34 2.67
N ALA A 24 -5.12 2.51 2.87
CA ALA A 24 -6.14 1.71 2.19
C ALA A 24 -6.13 1.92 0.66
N VAL A 25 -5.87 3.13 0.18
CA VAL A 25 -5.68 3.41 -1.26
C VAL A 25 -4.48 2.64 -1.81
N VAL A 26 -3.39 2.55 -1.06
CA VAL A 26 -2.20 1.76 -1.46
C VAL A 26 -2.54 0.27 -1.58
N LEU A 27 -3.32 -0.27 -0.63
CA LEU A 27 -3.79 -1.67 -0.71
C LEU A 27 -4.68 -1.91 -1.94
N ALA A 28 -5.57 -0.97 -2.26
CA ALA A 28 -6.40 -1.05 -3.46
C ALA A 28 -5.56 -1.03 -4.75
N ALA A 29 -4.56 -0.14 -4.83
CA ALA A 29 -3.66 -0.08 -5.98
C ALA A 29 -2.85 -1.37 -6.17
N LEU A 30 -2.45 -2.04 -5.08
CA LEU A 30 -1.80 -3.35 -5.13
C LEU A 30 -2.75 -4.43 -5.66
N ASP A 31 -4.00 -4.46 -5.19
CA ASP A 31 -5.01 -5.41 -5.66
C ASP A 31 -5.34 -5.22 -7.15
N ASP A 32 -5.44 -3.96 -7.61
CA ASP A 32 -5.64 -3.63 -9.03
C ASP A 32 -4.46 -4.11 -9.88
N ALA A 33 -3.23 -3.86 -9.43
CA ALA A 33 -2.02 -4.33 -10.11
C ALA A 33 -1.93 -5.87 -10.14
N ILE A 34 -2.37 -6.57 -9.09
CA ILE A 34 -2.46 -8.04 -9.07
C ILE A 34 -3.49 -8.54 -10.08
N ALA A 35 -4.64 -7.87 -10.19
CA ALA A 35 -5.66 -8.24 -11.16
C ALA A 35 -5.16 -8.02 -12.60
N ASP A 36 -4.46 -6.91 -12.85
CA ASP A 36 -3.82 -6.62 -14.13
C ASP A 36 -2.72 -7.64 -14.44
N ASP A 37 -1.91 -8.05 -13.46
CA ASP A 37 -0.89 -9.08 -13.66
C ASP A 37 -1.49 -10.41 -14.12
N LYS A 38 -2.58 -10.83 -13.47
CA LYS A 38 -3.29 -12.07 -13.85
C LYS A 38 -3.88 -12.02 -15.25
N LYS A 39 -4.23 -10.82 -15.74
CA LYS A 39 -4.90 -10.63 -17.03
C LYS A 39 -3.92 -10.35 -18.17
N TYR A 40 -2.85 -9.62 -17.90
CA TYR A 40 -1.95 -9.04 -18.90
C TYR A 40 -0.47 -9.33 -18.65
N GLY A 41 -0.08 -9.83 -17.47
CA GLY A 41 1.30 -10.18 -17.12
C GLY A 41 2.24 -8.99 -16.94
N ASN A 42 1.71 -7.81 -16.60
CA ASN A 42 2.47 -6.57 -16.48
C ASN A 42 2.21 -5.81 -15.17
N GLY A 43 1.60 -6.47 -14.17
CA GLY A 43 1.21 -5.80 -12.92
C GLY A 43 2.39 -5.22 -12.13
N PRO A 44 3.54 -5.94 -12.00
CA PRO A 44 4.74 -5.41 -11.39
C PRO A 44 5.22 -4.09 -12.04
N GLU A 45 5.20 -4.00 -13.37
CA GLU A 45 5.59 -2.79 -14.10
C GLU A 45 4.57 -1.66 -13.91
N VAL A 46 3.28 -2.00 -13.87
CA VAL A 46 2.18 -1.04 -13.65
C VAL A 46 2.28 -0.40 -12.26
N ILE A 47 2.45 -1.21 -11.20
CA ILE A 47 2.57 -0.68 -9.84
C ILE A 47 3.85 0.13 -9.67
N ALA A 48 4.95 -0.29 -10.30
CA ALA A 48 6.21 0.44 -10.25
C ALA A 48 6.10 1.81 -10.94
N ARG A 49 5.44 1.87 -12.10
CA ARG A 49 5.16 3.13 -12.79
C ARG A 49 4.27 4.05 -11.94
N TRP A 50 3.23 3.51 -11.30
CA TRP A 50 2.38 4.27 -10.42
C TRP A 50 3.14 4.81 -9.20
N ALA A 51 3.90 3.96 -8.50
CA ALA A 51 4.65 4.35 -7.30
C ALA A 51 5.75 5.40 -7.58
N ARG A 52 6.26 5.45 -8.82
CA ARG A 52 7.21 6.50 -9.28
C ARG A 52 6.53 7.75 -9.83
N SER A 53 5.23 7.70 -10.13
CA SER A 53 4.48 8.85 -10.63
C SER A 53 4.32 9.93 -9.55
N ARG A 54 4.04 11.17 -9.95
CA ARG A 54 3.80 12.27 -9.00
C ARG A 54 2.68 11.92 -8.02
N ASP A 55 1.54 11.49 -8.54
CA ASP A 55 0.34 11.23 -7.73
C ASP A 55 0.53 10.00 -6.83
N GLY A 56 1.16 8.94 -7.33
CA GLY A 56 1.47 7.76 -6.52
C GLY A 56 2.45 8.07 -5.39
N ARG A 57 3.48 8.90 -5.64
CA ARG A 57 4.40 9.35 -4.58
C ARG A 57 3.68 10.17 -3.52
N GLU A 58 2.74 11.03 -3.91
CA GLU A 58 1.93 11.81 -2.97
C GLU A 58 1.05 10.90 -2.09
N VAL A 59 0.36 9.93 -2.69
CA VAL A 59 -0.42 8.92 -1.95
C VAL A 59 0.44 8.13 -0.97
N LEU A 60 1.62 7.67 -1.40
CA LEU A 60 2.55 6.92 -0.54
C LEU A 60 3.04 7.77 0.64
N MET A 61 3.44 9.02 0.39
CA MET A 61 3.84 9.94 1.47
C MET A 61 2.68 10.23 2.44
N CYS A 62 1.47 10.43 1.93
CA CYS A 62 0.28 10.60 2.77
C CYS A 62 -0.06 9.33 3.58
N ALA A 63 0.28 8.14 3.09
CA ALA A 63 0.19 6.89 3.84
C ALA A 63 1.33 6.71 4.86
N GLY A 64 2.33 7.59 4.87
CA GLY A 64 3.54 7.49 5.69
C GLY A 64 4.55 6.46 5.18
N ILE A 65 4.52 6.19 3.88
CA ILE A 65 5.45 5.30 3.18
C ILE A 65 6.43 6.17 2.38
N ASP A 66 7.73 5.96 2.59
CA ASP A 66 8.77 6.63 1.79
C ASP A 66 8.84 6.01 0.38
N PRO A 67 8.54 6.78 -0.69
CA PRO A 67 8.54 6.26 -2.06
C PRO A 67 9.96 6.16 -2.63
N ASN A 68 10.76 5.28 -2.04
CA ASN A 68 12.10 4.94 -2.50
C ASN A 68 12.10 3.63 -3.32
N GLU A 69 13.21 3.34 -4.00
CA GLU A 69 13.31 2.16 -4.86
C GLU A 69 13.18 0.83 -4.10
N ARG A 70 13.51 0.79 -2.80
CA ARG A 70 13.26 -0.40 -1.98
C ARG A 70 11.76 -0.64 -1.78
N CYS A 71 10.98 0.43 -1.53
CA CYS A 71 9.52 0.35 -1.45
C CYS A 71 8.95 -0.13 -2.78
N VAL A 72 9.35 0.50 -3.89
CA VAL A 72 8.88 0.13 -5.23
C VAL A 72 9.17 -1.34 -5.53
N LYS A 73 10.40 -1.81 -5.28
CA LYS A 73 10.77 -3.22 -5.48
C LYS A 73 9.92 -4.16 -4.61
N GLY A 74 9.67 -3.82 -3.35
CA GLY A 74 8.81 -4.61 -2.47
C GLY A 74 7.36 -4.71 -2.97
N MET A 75 6.82 -3.61 -3.52
CA MET A 75 5.49 -3.61 -4.15
C MET A 75 5.46 -4.50 -5.39
N MET A 76 6.48 -4.43 -6.25
CA MET A 76 6.61 -5.30 -7.42
C MET A 76 6.66 -6.78 -7.03
N GLU A 77 7.49 -7.13 -6.06
CA GLU A 77 7.61 -8.50 -5.54
C GLU A 77 6.27 -8.99 -4.95
N PHE A 78 5.55 -8.14 -4.23
CA PHE A 78 4.24 -8.48 -3.69
C PHE A 78 3.21 -8.74 -4.80
N VAL A 79 3.13 -7.86 -5.80
CA VAL A 79 2.23 -8.04 -6.95
C VAL A 79 2.56 -9.33 -7.70
N GLY A 80 3.84 -9.62 -7.93
CA GLY A 80 4.27 -10.86 -8.61
C GLY A 80 3.95 -12.15 -7.85
N ARG A 81 3.71 -12.09 -6.53
CA ARG A 81 3.19 -13.24 -5.77
C ARG A 81 1.70 -13.50 -6.04
N GLY A 82 0.96 -12.48 -6.50
CA GLY A 82 -0.44 -12.60 -6.91
C GLY A 82 -1.45 -12.84 -5.78
N VAL A 83 -1.03 -12.64 -4.52
CA VAL A 83 -1.84 -12.84 -3.31
C VAL A 83 -2.60 -11.55 -2.98
N ARG A 84 -3.94 -11.62 -2.90
CA ARG A 84 -4.78 -10.46 -2.61
C ARG A 84 -4.46 -9.88 -1.23
N THR A 85 -4.34 -8.55 -1.14
CA THR A 85 -3.93 -7.86 0.09
C THR A 85 -4.80 -8.20 1.30
N SER A 86 -6.11 -8.42 1.10
CA SER A 86 -7.04 -8.77 2.18
C SER A 86 -6.83 -10.16 2.80
N VAL A 87 -6.14 -11.07 2.12
CA VAL A 87 -5.89 -12.45 2.59
C VAL A 87 -4.42 -12.77 2.75
N ALA A 88 -3.52 -11.84 2.43
CA ALA A 88 -2.07 -12.03 2.48
C ALA A 88 -1.53 -12.37 3.89
N LEU A 89 -2.28 -12.02 4.94
CA LEU A 89 -1.95 -12.34 6.33
C LEU A 89 -2.83 -13.46 6.92
N SER A 90 -3.63 -14.13 6.08
CA SER A 90 -4.48 -15.24 6.53
C SER A 90 -3.61 -16.43 6.96
N ARG A 91 -4.10 -17.20 7.94
CA ARG A 91 -3.41 -18.43 8.40
C ARG A 91 -3.20 -19.42 7.25
N GLU A 92 -4.24 -19.61 6.44
CA GLU A 92 -4.21 -20.48 5.27
C GLU A 92 -3.09 -20.11 4.29
N GLU A 93 -2.97 -18.82 3.96
CA GLU A 93 -1.92 -18.36 3.05
C GLU A 93 -0.53 -18.46 3.69
N SER A 94 -0.40 -18.21 5.00
CA SER A 94 0.85 -18.39 5.73
C SER A 94 1.32 -19.86 5.73
N GLU A 95 0.41 -20.81 5.93
CA GLU A 95 0.70 -22.24 5.88
C GLU A 95 1.07 -22.69 4.46
N ARG A 96 0.38 -22.16 3.45
CA ARG A 96 0.69 -22.41 2.04
C ARG A 96 2.09 -21.93 1.65
N GLN A 97 2.49 -20.74 2.08
CA GLN A 97 3.83 -20.22 1.83
C GLN A 97 4.90 -21.03 2.55
N ALA A 98 4.65 -21.46 3.79
CA ALA A 98 5.57 -22.32 4.54
C ALA A 98 5.78 -23.69 3.89
N ALA A 99 4.76 -24.23 3.21
CA ALA A 99 4.87 -25.49 2.47
C ALA A 99 5.56 -25.35 1.09
N ALA A 100 5.68 -24.14 0.56
CA ALA A 100 6.29 -23.85 -0.74
C ALA A 100 7.76 -23.39 -0.64
N ALA A 101 8.27 -23.18 0.58
CA ALA A 101 9.65 -22.79 0.88
C ALA A 101 10.55 -24.00 1.17
#